data_AF-A0A1U7YSE4-F1
#
_entry.id   AF-A0A1U7YSE4-F1
#
_cell.length_a   1.000
_cell.length_b   1.000
_cell.length_c   1.000
_cell.angle_alpha   90.00
_cell.angle_beta   90.00
_cell.angle_gamma   90.00
#
_symmetry.space_group_name_H-M   'P 1'
#
loop_
_entity.id
_entity.type
_entity.pdbx_description
1 polymer ?
#
loop_
_entity_poly.entity_id
_entity_poly.type
_entity_poly.pdbx_seq_one_letter_code
_entity_poly.pdbx_strand_id
1 'polypeptide(L)'
;MTWQIPLSSPIAPETNYYVLGFRERKEIEGRKMILAPSASSMFMSPAKFSKGFYKTEYMPPNFVFYSSILSDDFSAKASFRCFCTKKEDSDNVSEGFCVLSTDIPWDSESIWSTMALYFFSLHIPLSFGGLSVISQIRHQPVLDPQTEATSLLIIQSLELLGSLMLLRYIAKSKYDPVSFFYCSNLSKERNWVQASMLGFGFLILLVLHTSLLADRVLGPKAVNNPILKEILSSGFNSKTACFLTYCLITPLLEEIVYRGFLLRSLASRMNWQQAIVLSSCIFSAAHLSTENSLQLFIIGCVLGCSYCWTGNLSSSFAVHSLYNAVILMITILS
;
A
#
# COMPACT_ATOMS: atom_id res chain seq x y z
N MET A 1 10.18 -16.28 -4.62
CA MET A 1 9.35 -15.07 -4.68
C MET A 1 9.14 -14.59 -3.26
N THR A 2 9.93 -13.62 -2.83
CA THR A 2 10.11 -13.30 -1.41
C THR A 2 10.42 -11.83 -1.28
N TRP A 3 9.97 -11.20 -0.19
CA TRP A 3 10.36 -9.85 0.16
C TRP A 3 11.89 -9.72 0.11
N GLN A 4 12.38 -8.81 -0.73
CA GLN A 4 13.76 -8.37 -0.64
C GLN A 4 13.84 -7.46 0.57
N ILE A 5 14.28 -8.04 1.70
CA ILE A 5 14.98 -7.27 2.72
C ILE A 5 16.23 -6.74 2.00
N PRO A 6 16.37 -5.43 1.75
CA PRO A 6 17.54 -4.92 1.07
C PRO A 6 18.71 -5.01 2.05
N LEU A 7 19.51 -6.06 1.94
CA LEU A 7 20.83 -6.10 2.56
C LEU A 7 21.62 -4.89 2.03
N SER A 8 21.82 -3.90 2.89
CA SER A 8 22.92 -2.97 2.72
C SER A 8 24.22 -3.78 2.76
N SER A 9 24.81 -4.04 1.60
CA SER A 9 26.06 -4.77 1.51
C SER A 9 27.14 -4.01 2.30
N PRO A 10 27.83 -4.65 3.26
CA PRO A 10 29.07 -4.08 3.76
C PRO A 10 30.04 -4.04 2.58
N ILE A 11 30.61 -2.87 2.31
CA ILE A 11 31.63 -2.69 1.29
C ILE A 11 32.86 -3.48 1.74
N ALA A 12 33.00 -4.71 1.24
CA ALA A 12 34.23 -5.47 1.36
C ALA A 12 35.30 -4.80 0.48
N PRO A 13 36.48 -4.44 1.00
CA PRO A 13 37.51 -3.81 0.19
C PRO A 13 38.10 -4.83 -0.80
N GLU A 14 38.12 -4.49 -2.08
CA GLU A 14 38.79 -5.28 -3.11
C GLU A 14 40.30 -5.35 -2.85
N THR A 15 40.79 -6.50 -2.39
CA THR A 15 42.23 -6.78 -2.23
C THR A 15 42.87 -7.20 -3.55
N ASN A 16 42.94 -6.27 -4.50
CA ASN A 16 43.74 -6.44 -5.73
C ASN A 16 45.22 -6.13 -5.46
N TYR A 17 46.03 -7.18 -5.29
CA TYR A 17 47.49 -7.09 -5.09
C TYR A 17 48.27 -7.07 -6.42
N TYR A 18 48.33 -5.92 -7.09
CA TYR A 18 49.30 -5.57 -8.15
C TYR A 18 49.42 -4.03 -8.32
N VAL A 19 50.58 -3.40 -8.59
CA VAL A 19 51.99 -3.75 -8.36
C VAL A 19 52.87 -2.46 -8.46
N LEU A 20 54.13 -2.49 -8.00
CA LEU A 20 55.21 -1.50 -8.23
C LEU A 20 55.03 -0.02 -7.79
N GLY A 21 55.62 0.27 -6.62
CA GLY A 21 56.50 1.42 -6.31
C GLY A 21 56.31 2.82 -6.92
N PHE A 22 56.31 3.84 -6.04
CA PHE A 22 57.40 4.83 -5.98
C PHE A 22 57.47 5.46 -4.56
N ARG A 23 58.33 6.46 -4.37
CA ARG A 23 58.97 6.83 -3.09
C ARG A 23 58.78 8.31 -2.77
N GLU A 24 58.85 8.68 -1.48
CA GLU A 24 58.94 10.05 -0.92
C GLU A 24 57.64 10.90 -0.96
N ARG A 25 57.37 11.89 -0.06
CA ARG A 25 57.99 12.33 1.21
C ARG A 25 56.92 13.06 2.08
N LYS A 26 57.25 13.34 3.36
CA LYS A 26 56.49 14.10 4.38
C LYS A 26 55.85 15.42 3.89
N GLU A 27 54.70 15.78 4.46
CA GLU A 27 54.52 17.03 5.23
C GLU A 27 53.21 17.04 6.05
N ILE A 28 53.29 17.38 7.35
CA ILE A 28 52.17 17.78 8.20
C ILE A 28 52.70 18.88 9.12
N GLU A 29 52.19 20.11 8.98
CA GLU A 29 52.44 21.21 9.90
C GLU A 29 51.11 21.86 10.27
N GLY A 30 50.88 22.08 11.56
CA GLY A 30 49.58 22.49 12.08
C GLY A 30 49.52 23.96 12.49
N ARG A 31 48.30 24.50 12.65
CA ARG A 31 48.05 25.70 13.46
C ARG A 31 46.82 25.55 14.34
N LYS A 32 47.03 25.69 15.65
CA LYS A 32 46.02 26.15 16.63
C LYS A 32 46.06 27.68 16.67
N MET A 33 44.91 28.31 16.93
CA MET A 33 44.68 29.52 17.76
C MET A 33 43.38 30.25 17.32
N ILE A 34 42.62 30.99 18.14
CA ILE A 34 42.32 30.93 19.60
C ILE A 34 41.17 31.96 19.88
N LEU A 35 40.43 31.80 20.99
CA LEU A 35 39.53 32.78 21.66
C LEU A 35 38.15 33.18 21.06
N ALA A 36 37.28 33.60 21.99
CA ALA A 36 35.88 34.05 21.89
C ALA A 36 35.72 35.33 22.77
N PRO A 37 34.56 35.63 23.41
CA PRO A 37 33.20 35.96 22.96
C PRO A 37 32.75 37.39 23.39
N SER A 38 31.50 37.83 23.11
CA SER A 38 30.68 38.64 24.06
C SER A 38 29.24 38.97 23.59
N ALA A 39 28.32 39.06 24.56
CA ALA A 39 27.19 40.02 24.70
C ALA A 39 26.07 40.13 23.61
N SER A 40 24.78 40.35 23.90
CA SER A 40 24.02 40.44 25.18
C SER A 40 22.49 40.33 24.97
N SER A 41 21.75 40.14 26.07
CA SER A 41 20.31 40.33 26.36
C SER A 41 19.49 41.29 25.45
N MET A 42 18.15 41.21 25.34
CA MET A 42 17.18 41.29 26.47
C MET A 42 15.72 40.91 26.12
N PHE A 43 14.93 40.55 27.15
CA PHE A 43 13.48 40.25 27.12
C PHE A 43 12.59 41.50 26.95
N MET A 44 11.38 41.35 26.36
CA MET A 44 10.08 41.64 27.02
C MET A 44 8.85 41.35 26.12
N SER A 45 7.67 41.22 26.74
CA SER A 45 6.35 40.89 26.15
C SER A 45 5.24 41.41 27.11
N PRO A 46 3.92 41.25 26.86
CA PRO A 46 3.06 41.95 25.91
C PRO A 46 1.96 42.79 26.60
N ALA A 47 1.06 43.45 25.84
CA ALA A 47 -0.10 44.17 26.40
C ALA A 47 -1.42 43.96 25.60
N LYS A 48 -2.57 44.04 26.30
CA LYS A 48 -3.94 43.80 25.81
C LYS A 48 -4.74 45.11 25.69
N PHE A 49 -5.75 45.16 24.81
CA PHE A 49 -6.97 46.02 24.90
C PHE A 49 -7.97 45.58 23.80
N SER A 50 -9.25 45.96 23.77
CA SER A 50 -10.42 45.58 24.59
C SER A 50 -11.68 46.15 23.90
N LYS A 51 -12.69 45.30 23.61
CA LYS A 51 -14.15 45.54 23.42
C LYS A 51 -14.69 46.76 22.63
N GLY A 52 -15.69 46.46 21.77
CA GLY A 52 -16.75 47.38 21.33
C GLY A 52 -17.97 46.62 20.77
N PHE A 53 -19.18 46.90 21.27
CA PHE A 53 -20.47 46.30 20.86
C PHE A 53 -21.27 47.28 20.00
N TYR A 54 -22.05 46.82 19.01
CA TYR A 54 -23.43 47.27 18.73
C TYR A 54 -24.23 46.18 18.00
N LYS A 55 -25.56 46.21 18.12
CA LYS A 55 -26.52 45.15 17.72
C LYS A 55 -27.86 45.78 17.34
N THR A 56 -28.44 45.44 16.18
CA THR A 56 -29.90 45.49 15.92
C THR A 56 -30.32 44.70 14.67
N GLU A 57 -31.58 44.27 14.64
CA GLU A 57 -32.17 43.31 13.68
C GLU A 57 -33.05 44.00 12.60
N TYR A 58 -33.49 43.25 11.57
CA TYR A 58 -34.89 43.06 11.09
C TYR A 58 -35.00 42.68 9.58
N MET A 59 -36.18 42.15 9.18
CA MET A 59 -36.41 41.27 8.02
C MET A 59 -37.42 41.88 6.98
N PRO A 60 -38.06 41.17 6.00
CA PRO A 60 -38.22 41.61 4.60
C PRO A 60 -39.63 42.16 4.26
N PRO A 61 -39.97 42.36 2.97
CA PRO A 61 -41.07 41.52 2.40
C PRO A 61 -40.97 41.15 0.89
N ASN A 62 -41.92 40.32 0.45
CA ASN A 62 -42.08 39.76 -0.91
C ASN A 62 -42.76 40.72 -1.91
N PHE A 63 -42.67 40.43 -3.22
CA PHE A 63 -43.77 40.69 -4.19
C PHE A 63 -43.77 39.69 -5.37
N VAL A 64 -44.92 39.56 -6.04
CA VAL A 64 -45.30 38.53 -7.04
C VAL A 64 -45.61 39.19 -8.39
N PHE A 65 -45.41 38.52 -9.55
CA PHE A 65 -46.41 38.46 -10.65
C PHE A 65 -46.06 37.45 -11.77
N TYR A 66 -47.05 37.24 -12.65
CA TYR A 66 -47.31 36.15 -13.59
C TYR A 66 -47.01 36.56 -15.05
N SER A 67 -46.61 35.62 -15.93
CA SER A 67 -47.16 35.51 -17.31
C SER A 67 -46.57 34.34 -18.11
N SER A 68 -47.39 33.74 -18.95
CA SER A 68 -47.06 32.79 -20.02
C SER A 68 -47.26 33.43 -21.40
N ILE A 69 -46.59 32.94 -22.46
CA ILE A 69 -47.04 32.90 -23.88
C ILE A 69 -46.03 32.17 -24.77
N LEU A 70 -46.52 31.59 -25.88
CA LEU A 70 -45.82 30.79 -26.89
C LEU A 70 -44.92 31.62 -27.83
N SER A 71 -43.96 30.99 -28.51
CA SER A 71 -43.97 30.75 -29.99
C SER A 71 -42.63 30.17 -30.49
N ASP A 72 -42.61 29.73 -31.75
CA ASP A 72 -41.81 28.60 -32.24
C ASP A 72 -40.45 28.91 -32.93
N ASP A 73 -39.73 27.81 -33.13
CA ASP A 73 -38.87 27.45 -34.27
C ASP A 73 -37.39 27.87 -34.41
N PHE A 74 -36.57 26.82 -34.50
CA PHE A 74 -35.39 26.59 -35.36
C PHE A 74 -34.48 27.76 -35.79
N SER A 75 -33.26 27.79 -35.21
CA SER A 75 -32.03 27.56 -35.98
C SER A 75 -30.82 27.32 -35.05
N ALA A 76 -29.87 26.47 -35.47
CA ALA A 76 -28.82 25.95 -34.59
C ALA A 76 -27.43 26.56 -34.84
N LYS A 77 -26.70 26.88 -33.76
CA LYS A 77 -25.30 26.43 -33.60
C LYS A 77 -24.70 26.59 -32.20
N ALA A 78 -24.01 25.52 -31.79
CA ALA A 78 -22.86 25.48 -30.87
C ALA A 78 -23.02 26.06 -29.45
N SER A 79 -23.48 25.21 -28.53
CA SER A 79 -23.07 25.26 -27.11
C SER A 79 -22.59 23.87 -26.70
N PHE A 80 -21.37 23.76 -26.17
CA PHE A 80 -20.81 22.50 -25.68
C PHE A 80 -21.51 22.08 -24.38
N ARG A 81 -22.58 21.29 -24.49
CA ARG A 81 -23.18 20.63 -23.32
C ARG A 81 -22.40 19.35 -23.00
N CYS A 82 -21.82 19.31 -21.81
CA CYS A 82 -21.34 18.08 -21.19
C CYS A 82 -22.49 17.05 -21.15
N PHE A 83 -22.28 15.89 -21.78
CA PHE A 83 -23.32 14.87 -21.91
C PHE A 83 -23.39 14.01 -20.63
N CYS A 84 -23.97 14.58 -19.57
CA CYS A 84 -24.32 13.83 -18.37
C CYS A 84 -25.47 12.87 -18.69
N THR A 85 -25.15 11.61 -19.00
CA THR A 85 -26.14 10.53 -19.04
C THR A 85 -26.68 10.27 -17.63
N LYS A 86 -27.78 10.93 -17.28
CA LYS A 86 -28.70 10.38 -16.29
C LYS A 86 -29.29 9.08 -16.88
N LYS A 87 -28.80 7.93 -16.43
CA LYS A 87 -29.58 6.70 -16.49
C LYS A 87 -30.55 6.69 -15.31
N GLU A 88 -31.76 7.14 -15.57
CA GLU A 88 -32.94 6.63 -14.85
C GLU A 88 -33.33 5.33 -15.58
N ASP A 89 -32.59 4.25 -15.30
CA ASP A 89 -33.00 2.89 -15.68
C ASP A 89 -33.56 2.18 -14.45
N SER A 90 -34.80 1.71 -14.61
CA SER A 90 -35.53 0.90 -13.64
C SER A 90 -34.82 -0.41 -13.29
N ASP A 91 -35.20 -0.99 -12.15
CA ASP A 91 -34.70 -2.25 -11.61
C ASP A 91 -34.61 -3.38 -12.66
N ASN A 92 -33.40 -3.58 -13.19
CA ASN A 92 -32.90 -4.81 -13.82
C ASN A 92 -31.38 -4.67 -14.01
N VAL A 93 -30.65 -4.60 -12.88
CA VAL A 93 -29.18 -4.61 -12.89
C VAL A 93 -28.73 -6.01 -13.33
N SER A 94 -28.36 -6.14 -14.61
CA SER A 94 -27.51 -7.24 -15.04
C SER A 94 -26.26 -7.24 -14.16
N GLU A 95 -26.08 -8.27 -13.33
CA GLU A 95 -24.99 -8.29 -12.37
C GLU A 95 -23.64 -8.27 -13.11
N GLY A 96 -22.97 -7.12 -13.08
CA GLY A 96 -21.63 -6.99 -13.61
C GLY A 96 -20.64 -7.93 -12.90
N PHE A 97 -19.47 -8.14 -13.51
CA PHE A 97 -18.39 -8.89 -12.88
C PHE A 97 -18.00 -8.29 -11.52
N CYS A 98 -17.93 -6.96 -11.42
CA CYS A 98 -17.58 -6.26 -10.19
C CYS A 98 -18.81 -5.88 -9.34
N VAL A 99 -18.78 -6.19 -8.05
CA VAL A 99 -19.84 -5.89 -7.04
C VAL A 99 -19.47 -4.68 -6.16
N LEU A 100 -18.29 -4.08 -6.34
CA LEU A 100 -17.85 -2.94 -5.51
C LEU A 100 -18.74 -1.71 -5.73
N SER A 101 -19.19 -1.11 -4.62
CA SER A 101 -20.03 0.09 -4.63
C SER A 101 -19.24 1.35 -5.03
N THR A 102 -19.93 2.29 -5.68
CA THR A 102 -19.42 3.65 -5.90
C THR A 102 -19.45 4.51 -4.64
N ASP A 103 -20.34 4.20 -3.67
CA ASP A 103 -20.26 4.79 -2.33
C ASP A 103 -19.08 4.17 -1.55
N ILE A 104 -18.20 5.04 -1.05
CA ILE A 104 -16.97 4.69 -0.33
C ILE A 104 -16.92 5.38 1.03
N PRO A 105 -16.34 4.75 2.06
CA PRO A 105 -16.49 5.19 3.45
C PRO A 105 -15.57 6.35 3.86
N TRP A 106 -14.68 6.82 2.98
CA TRP A 106 -13.81 8.00 3.15
C TRP A 106 -14.08 9.03 2.04
N ASP A 107 -13.29 10.11 2.00
CA ASP A 107 -13.35 11.11 0.95
C ASP A 107 -12.63 10.63 -0.33
N SER A 108 -13.28 10.83 -1.48
CA SER A 108 -12.76 10.44 -2.79
C SER A 108 -11.61 11.34 -3.27
N GLU A 109 -11.45 12.54 -2.69
CA GLU A 109 -10.35 13.45 -3.01
C GLU A 109 -9.06 13.08 -2.25
N SER A 110 -9.18 12.49 -1.05
CA SER A 110 -8.05 12.21 -0.16
C SER A 110 -7.25 10.94 -0.49
N ILE A 111 -7.60 10.20 -1.54
CA ILE A 111 -7.04 8.86 -1.87
C ILE A 111 -5.51 8.91 -1.96
N TRP A 112 -4.97 9.80 -2.79
CA TRP A 112 -3.53 9.90 -3.05
C TRP A 112 -2.75 10.45 -1.86
N SER A 113 -3.31 11.42 -1.13
CA SER A 113 -2.73 11.94 0.11
C SER A 113 -2.66 10.88 1.20
N THR A 114 -3.69 10.03 1.29
CA THR A 114 -3.72 8.89 2.22
C THR A 114 -2.69 7.82 1.84
N MET A 115 -2.59 7.46 0.55
CA MET A 115 -1.56 6.54 0.08
C MET A 115 -0.15 7.09 0.34
N ALA A 116 0.08 8.38 0.10
CA ALA A 116 1.36 9.02 0.41
C ALA A 116 1.68 8.98 1.91
N LEU A 117 0.70 9.27 2.77
CA LEU A 117 0.85 9.19 4.23
C LEU A 117 1.15 7.75 4.69
N TYR A 118 0.46 6.75 4.15
CA TYR A 118 0.80 5.33 4.36
C TYR A 118 2.23 5.02 3.91
N PHE A 119 2.60 5.37 2.68
CA PHE A 119 3.91 5.02 2.12
C PHE A 119 5.06 5.67 2.88
N PHE A 120 5.02 6.98 3.10
CA PHE A 120 6.14 7.73 3.66
C PHE A 120 6.21 7.67 5.19
N SER A 121 5.10 7.43 5.90
CA SER A 121 5.08 7.40 7.38
C SER A 121 4.95 6.00 7.99
N LEU A 122 4.48 5.00 7.24
CA LEU A 122 4.34 3.62 7.72
C LEU A 122 5.21 2.66 6.89
N HIS A 123 4.88 2.47 5.61
CA HIS A 123 5.49 1.41 4.79
C HIS A 123 7.00 1.54 4.65
N ILE A 124 7.49 2.67 4.14
CA ILE A 124 8.93 2.85 3.87
C ILE A 124 9.75 2.79 5.17
N PRO A 125 9.39 3.51 6.26
CA PRO A 125 10.12 3.43 7.52
C PRO A 125 10.11 2.04 8.17
N LEU A 126 8.99 1.32 8.13
CA LEU A 126 8.86 0.02 8.80
C LEU A 126 9.43 -1.11 7.94
N SER A 127 8.94 -1.29 6.72
CA SER A 127 9.35 -2.40 5.83
C SER A 127 10.83 -2.35 5.41
N PHE A 128 11.40 -1.16 5.15
CA PHE A 128 12.80 -1.02 4.72
C PHE A 128 13.73 -0.48 5.82
N GLY A 129 13.24 0.38 6.72
CA GLY A 129 14.04 0.95 7.82
C GLY A 129 14.05 0.11 9.10
N GLY A 130 13.00 -0.67 9.36
CA GLY A 130 12.74 -1.27 10.68
C GLY A 130 13.86 -2.18 11.19
N LEU A 131 14.33 -3.12 10.37
CA LEU A 131 15.45 -4.01 10.75
C LEU A 131 16.76 -3.26 10.98
N SER A 132 17.02 -2.18 10.24
CA SER A 132 18.20 -1.32 10.46
C SER A 132 18.15 -0.65 11.83
N VAL A 133 16.97 -0.19 12.28
CA VAL A 133 16.78 0.36 13.62
C VAL A 133 17.00 -0.72 14.70
N ILE A 134 16.48 -1.94 14.50
CA ILE A 134 16.72 -3.05 15.44
C ILE A 134 18.21 -3.41 15.52
N SER A 135 18.92 -3.49 14.38
CA SER A 135 20.37 -3.71 14.33
C SER A 135 21.15 -2.68 15.16
N GLN A 136 20.80 -1.39 15.04
CA GLN A 136 21.40 -0.31 15.82
C GLN A 136 21.11 -0.43 17.32
N ILE A 137 19.86 -0.71 17.72
CA ILE A 137 19.45 -0.90 19.12
C ILE A 137 20.13 -2.13 19.74
N ARG A 138 20.35 -3.19 18.96
CA ARG A 138 21.01 -4.43 19.40
C ARG A 138 22.54 -4.35 19.37
N HIS A 139 23.11 -3.29 18.79
CA HIS A 139 24.55 -3.15 18.51
C HIS A 139 25.14 -4.34 17.72
N GLN A 140 24.33 -4.95 16.84
CA GLN A 140 24.69 -6.12 16.05
C GLN A 140 24.46 -5.82 14.55
N PRO A 141 25.51 -5.78 13.70
CA PRO A 141 25.36 -5.42 12.29
C PRO A 141 24.67 -6.51 11.47
N VAL A 142 24.69 -7.75 11.95
CA VAL A 142 23.92 -8.89 11.44
C VAL A 142 23.11 -9.42 12.62
N LEU A 143 21.79 -9.51 12.46
CA LEU A 143 20.90 -10.07 13.46
C LEU A 143 20.97 -11.60 13.38
N ASP A 144 20.78 -12.30 14.50
CA ASP A 144 20.56 -13.74 14.42
C ASP A 144 19.18 -14.02 13.77
N PRO A 145 19.00 -15.17 13.08
CA PRO A 145 17.80 -15.38 12.27
C PRO A 145 16.50 -15.45 13.08
N GLN A 146 16.57 -15.78 14.38
CA GLN A 146 15.39 -15.77 15.26
C GLN A 146 15.03 -14.33 15.66
N THR A 147 16.00 -13.49 16.01
CA THR A 147 15.80 -12.06 16.24
C THR A 147 15.28 -11.37 14.98
N GLU A 148 15.80 -11.71 13.79
CA GLU A 148 15.30 -11.15 12.53
C GLU A 148 13.84 -11.54 12.27
N ALA A 149 13.50 -12.83 12.35
CA ALA A 149 12.13 -13.31 12.12
C ALA A 149 11.10 -12.73 13.11
N THR A 150 11.49 -12.60 14.39
CA THR A 150 10.62 -12.00 15.42
C THR A 150 10.52 -10.48 15.27
N SER A 151 11.58 -9.81 14.84
CA SER A 151 11.55 -8.38 14.52
C SER A 151 10.64 -8.08 13.33
N LEU A 152 10.73 -8.87 12.25
CA LEU A 152 9.83 -8.77 11.09
C LEU A 152 8.37 -8.94 11.51
N LEU A 153 8.05 -9.92 12.36
CA LEU A 153 6.68 -10.12 12.86
C LEU A 153 6.17 -8.88 13.63
N ILE A 154 7.00 -8.30 14.48
CA ILE A 154 6.65 -7.08 15.25
C ILE A 154 6.47 -5.88 14.31
N ILE A 155 7.41 -5.66 13.39
CA ILE A 155 7.41 -4.55 12.43
C ILE A 155 6.15 -4.60 11.55
N GLN A 156 5.85 -5.75 10.93
CA GLN A 156 4.66 -5.90 10.09
C GLN A 156 3.35 -5.80 10.90
N SER A 157 3.35 -6.22 12.17
CA SER A 157 2.19 -6.06 13.06
C SER A 157 1.95 -4.58 13.44
N LEU A 158 3.03 -3.80 13.62
CA LEU A 158 2.96 -2.36 13.84
C LEU A 158 2.49 -1.63 12.58
N GLU A 159 2.94 -2.06 11.39
CA GLU A 159 2.49 -1.49 10.12
C GLU A 159 1.00 -1.77 9.86
N LEU A 160 0.53 -2.99 10.14
CA LEU A 160 -0.88 -3.36 10.11
C LEU A 160 -1.71 -2.49 11.08
N LEU A 161 -1.25 -2.34 12.33
CA LEU A 161 -1.94 -1.52 13.32
C LEU A 161 -1.99 -0.04 12.91
N GLY A 162 -0.87 0.52 12.45
CA GLY A 162 -0.78 1.90 11.96
C GLY A 162 -1.71 2.14 10.77
N SER A 163 -1.78 1.18 9.84
CA SER A 163 -2.65 1.23 8.67
C SER A 163 -4.14 1.17 9.06
N LEU A 164 -4.51 0.31 10.01
CA LEU A 164 -5.86 0.26 10.56
C LEU A 164 -6.24 1.55 11.29
N MET A 165 -5.32 2.17 12.03
CA MET A 165 -5.56 3.47 12.67
C MET A 165 -5.72 4.60 11.65
N LEU A 166 -4.90 4.63 10.59
CA LEU A 166 -5.02 5.57 9.48
C LEU A 166 -6.36 5.44 8.76
N LEU A 167 -6.76 4.21 8.39
CA LEU A 167 -8.05 3.96 7.75
C LEU A 167 -9.24 4.31 8.66
N ARG A 168 -9.12 4.07 9.97
CA ARG A 168 -10.15 4.48 10.95
C ARG A 168 -10.24 6.00 11.10
N TYR A 169 -9.12 6.72 10.99
CA TYR A 169 -9.07 8.18 11.10
C TYR A 169 -9.75 8.88 9.90
N ILE A 170 -9.56 8.37 8.69
CA ILE A 170 -10.18 8.93 7.46
C ILE A 170 -11.63 8.45 7.22
N ALA A 171 -12.07 7.38 7.89
CA ALA A 171 -13.40 6.83 7.72
C ALA A 171 -14.47 7.79 8.28
N LYS A 172 -15.54 8.01 7.51
CA LYS A 172 -16.75 8.69 7.97
C LYS A 172 -17.29 7.93 9.19
N SER A 173 -17.69 8.67 10.23
CA SER A 173 -18.07 8.19 11.58
C SER A 173 -19.09 7.02 11.67
N LYS A 174 -19.74 6.64 10.56
CA LYS A 174 -20.69 5.51 10.48
C LYS A 174 -20.10 4.20 9.96
N TYR A 175 -18.84 4.16 9.50
CA TYR A 175 -18.24 2.95 8.93
C TYR A 175 -17.18 2.33 9.85
N ASP A 176 -17.35 1.05 10.11
CA ASP A 176 -16.37 0.20 10.79
C ASP A 176 -15.36 -0.38 9.76
N PRO A 177 -14.04 -0.24 9.95
CA PRO A 177 -13.03 -0.93 9.13
C PRO A 177 -13.25 -2.45 9.00
N VAL A 178 -13.88 -3.12 9.97
CA VAL A 178 -14.20 -4.56 9.87
C VAL A 178 -15.19 -4.87 8.72
N SER A 179 -15.92 -3.87 8.22
CA SER A 179 -16.80 -3.98 7.03
C SER A 179 -16.09 -4.34 5.72
N PHE A 180 -14.75 -4.42 5.69
CA PHE A 180 -14.05 -5.05 4.56
C PHE A 180 -14.29 -6.56 4.46
N PHE A 181 -14.49 -7.24 5.60
CA PHE A 181 -14.68 -8.68 5.70
C PHE A 181 -16.17 -9.08 5.79
N TYR A 182 -17.03 -8.15 6.20
CA TYR A 182 -18.47 -8.36 6.29
C TYR A 182 -19.19 -7.78 5.08
N CYS A 183 -19.91 -8.64 4.35
CA CYS A 183 -20.46 -8.27 3.06
C CYS A 183 -21.91 -7.76 3.13
N SER A 184 -22.27 -6.84 2.22
CA SER A 184 -23.65 -6.45 1.99
C SER A 184 -24.46 -7.61 1.38
N ASN A 185 -25.81 -7.54 1.45
CA ASN A 185 -26.69 -8.65 1.10
C ASN A 185 -26.48 -9.25 -0.31
N LEU A 186 -25.94 -8.49 -1.27
CA LEU A 186 -25.65 -8.94 -2.64
C LEU A 186 -24.59 -10.06 -2.72
N SER A 187 -23.68 -10.18 -1.75
CA SER A 187 -22.68 -11.26 -1.74
C SER A 187 -23.26 -12.63 -1.37
N LYS A 188 -24.53 -12.72 -0.94
CA LYS A 188 -25.13 -14.01 -0.56
C LYS A 188 -25.28 -14.98 -1.74
N GLU A 189 -25.33 -14.48 -2.97
CA GLU A 189 -25.36 -15.35 -4.17
C GLU A 189 -23.96 -15.76 -4.63
N ARG A 190 -22.92 -14.96 -4.32
CA ARG A 190 -21.54 -15.20 -4.77
C ARG A 190 -20.68 -15.77 -3.65
N ASN A 191 -20.63 -17.10 -3.55
CA ASN A 191 -19.85 -17.81 -2.54
C ASN A 191 -18.34 -17.49 -2.63
N TRP A 192 -17.85 -16.70 -1.66
CA TRP A 192 -16.45 -16.26 -1.59
C TRP A 192 -15.45 -17.43 -1.46
N VAL A 193 -15.85 -18.55 -0.83
CA VAL A 193 -14.98 -19.73 -0.68
C VAL A 193 -14.72 -20.37 -2.05
N GLN A 194 -15.78 -20.57 -2.84
CA GLN A 194 -15.66 -21.12 -4.20
C GLN A 194 -14.88 -20.18 -5.11
N ALA A 195 -15.11 -18.86 -5.01
CA ALA A 195 -14.33 -17.87 -5.73
C ALA A 195 -12.84 -17.88 -5.34
N SER A 196 -12.53 -18.12 -4.06
CA SER A 196 -11.16 -18.27 -3.57
C SER A 196 -10.49 -19.53 -4.12
N MET A 197 -11.19 -20.67 -4.12
CA MET A 197 -10.66 -21.92 -4.69
C MET A 197 -10.36 -21.78 -6.20
N LEU A 198 -11.28 -21.18 -6.96
CA LEU A 198 -11.09 -20.94 -8.39
C LEU A 198 -9.97 -19.92 -8.66
N GLY A 199 -9.95 -18.82 -7.91
CA GLY A 199 -8.93 -17.78 -8.02
C GLY A 199 -7.53 -18.28 -7.66
N PHE A 200 -7.41 -19.12 -6.63
CA PHE A 200 -6.16 -19.77 -6.26
C PHE A 200 -5.69 -20.78 -7.32
N GLY A 201 -6.58 -21.64 -7.83
CA GLY A 201 -6.26 -22.58 -8.91
C GLY A 201 -5.78 -21.85 -10.18
N PHE A 202 -6.49 -20.78 -10.57
CA PHE A 202 -6.07 -19.92 -11.67
C PHE A 202 -4.72 -19.24 -11.41
N LEU A 203 -4.48 -18.73 -10.20
CA LEU A 203 -3.22 -18.09 -9.83
C LEU A 203 -2.03 -19.05 -9.96
N ILE A 204 -2.15 -20.27 -9.43
CA ILE A 204 -1.08 -21.27 -9.50
C ILE A 204 -0.79 -21.65 -10.96
N LEU A 205 -1.82 -21.89 -11.79
CA LEU A 205 -1.65 -22.19 -13.21
C LEU A 205 -0.96 -21.03 -13.96
N LEU A 206 -1.36 -19.78 -13.68
CA LEU A 206 -0.79 -18.60 -14.31
C LEU A 206 0.65 -18.33 -13.87
N VAL A 207 0.96 -18.53 -12.59
CA VAL A 207 2.34 -18.46 -12.06
C VAL A 207 3.22 -19.54 -12.68
N LEU A 208 2.78 -20.80 -12.72
CA LEU A 208 3.53 -21.88 -13.38
C LEU A 208 3.78 -21.59 -14.86
N HIS A 209 2.76 -21.10 -15.58
CA HIS A 209 2.89 -20.76 -17.00
C HIS A 209 3.87 -19.61 -17.24
N THR A 210 3.82 -18.56 -16.42
CA THR A 210 4.73 -17.41 -16.53
C THR A 210 6.14 -17.72 -16.09
N SER A 211 6.35 -18.58 -15.08
CA SER A 211 7.67 -19.10 -14.71
C SER A 211 8.28 -19.93 -15.83
N LEU A 212 7.52 -20.86 -16.43
CA LEU A 212 7.97 -21.64 -17.58
C LEU A 212 8.34 -20.76 -18.78
N LEU A 213 7.58 -19.68 -19.04
CA LEU A 213 7.90 -18.73 -20.08
C LEU A 213 9.17 -17.92 -19.76
N ALA A 214 9.33 -17.47 -18.51
CA ALA A 214 10.52 -16.76 -18.04
C ALA A 214 11.78 -17.62 -18.18
N ASP A 215 11.75 -18.89 -17.76
CA ASP A 215 12.88 -19.81 -17.89
C ASP A 215 13.30 -20.02 -19.36
N ARG A 216 12.34 -19.98 -20.30
CA ARG A 216 12.60 -20.12 -21.75
C ARG A 216 13.15 -18.86 -22.40
N VAL A 217 12.84 -17.67 -21.87
CA VAL A 217 13.22 -16.38 -22.47
C VAL A 217 14.46 -15.78 -21.80
N LEU A 218 14.57 -15.89 -20.48
CA LEU A 218 15.60 -15.26 -19.65
C LEU A 218 16.61 -16.27 -19.07
N GLY A 219 16.35 -17.57 -19.25
CA GLY A 219 17.09 -18.66 -18.63
C GLY A 219 16.61 -18.98 -17.21
N PRO A 220 16.84 -20.22 -16.72
CA PRO A 220 16.40 -20.64 -15.41
C PRO A 220 17.12 -19.87 -14.30
N LYS A 221 16.36 -19.12 -13.49
CA LYS A 221 16.86 -18.47 -12.27
C LYS A 221 16.46 -19.29 -11.05
N ALA A 222 17.44 -19.65 -10.21
CA ALA A 222 17.16 -20.31 -8.95
C ALA A 222 16.41 -19.36 -8.00
N VAL A 223 15.26 -19.80 -7.48
CA VAL A 223 14.40 -19.00 -6.57
C VAL A 223 14.96 -19.05 -5.14
N ASN A 224 16.21 -18.63 -4.98
CA ASN A 224 16.96 -18.79 -3.74
C ASN A 224 17.02 -17.46 -2.97
N ASN A 225 16.28 -17.36 -1.87
CA ASN A 225 16.52 -16.32 -0.85
C ASN A 225 17.29 -16.97 0.31
N PRO A 226 18.63 -16.77 0.41
CA PRO A 226 19.45 -17.45 1.41
C PRO A 226 19.09 -17.03 2.84
N ILE A 227 18.76 -15.75 3.06
CA ILE A 227 18.34 -15.20 4.36
C ILE A 227 17.07 -15.91 4.84
N LEU A 228 16.06 -16.04 3.96
CA LEU A 228 14.83 -16.74 4.30
C LEU A 228 15.09 -18.23 4.59
N LYS A 229 15.97 -18.88 3.83
CA LYS A 229 16.34 -20.29 4.07
C LYS A 229 17.06 -20.46 5.42
N GLU A 230 17.89 -19.50 5.83
CA GLU A 230 18.57 -19.48 7.13
C GLU A 230 17.59 -19.25 8.28
N ILE A 231 16.70 -18.26 8.16
CA ILE A 231 15.56 -18.01 9.07
C ILE A 231 14.70 -19.27 9.25
N LEU A 232 14.38 -19.95 8.16
CA LEU A 232 13.60 -21.19 8.19
C LEU A 232 14.39 -22.38 8.75
N SER A 233 15.72 -22.32 8.81
CA SER A 233 16.56 -23.41 9.34
C SER A 233 16.90 -23.25 10.82
N SER A 234 16.79 -22.04 11.38
CA SER A 234 17.32 -21.71 12.72
C SER A 234 16.52 -22.26 13.91
N GLY A 235 15.23 -22.56 13.77
CA GLY A 235 14.45 -23.18 14.85
C GLY A 235 12.92 -23.03 14.74
N PHE A 236 12.18 -23.68 15.65
CA PHE A 236 10.71 -23.65 15.66
C PHE A 236 10.15 -22.23 15.81
N ASN A 237 10.66 -21.45 16.76
CA ASN A 237 10.19 -20.07 16.99
C ASN A 237 10.38 -19.17 15.75
N SER A 238 11.53 -19.31 15.07
CA SER A 238 11.84 -18.59 13.84
C SER A 238 10.90 -19.00 12.70
N LYS A 239 10.70 -20.32 12.47
CA LYS A 239 9.72 -20.85 11.52
C LYS A 239 8.31 -20.33 11.78
N THR A 240 7.86 -20.33 13.04
CA THR A 240 6.54 -19.83 13.43
C THR A 240 6.40 -18.33 13.19
N ALA A 241 7.38 -17.52 13.62
CA ALA A 241 7.36 -16.07 13.39
C ALA A 241 7.38 -15.74 11.88
N CYS A 242 8.20 -16.43 11.11
CA CYS A 242 8.25 -16.32 9.65
C CYS A 242 6.90 -16.69 9.01
N PHE A 243 6.29 -17.81 9.39
CA PHE A 243 4.97 -18.23 8.88
C PHE A 243 3.88 -17.20 9.19
N LEU A 244 3.78 -16.74 10.45
CA LEU A 244 2.81 -15.71 10.83
C LEU A 244 3.00 -14.42 10.01
N THR A 245 4.25 -14.00 9.81
CA THR A 245 4.58 -12.79 9.05
C THR A 245 4.22 -12.90 7.57
N TYR A 246 4.69 -13.97 6.90
CA TYR A 246 4.56 -14.15 5.44
C TYR A 246 3.16 -14.63 5.00
N CYS A 247 2.52 -15.47 5.81
CA CYS A 247 1.27 -16.14 5.42
C CYS A 247 0.02 -15.47 6.01
N LEU A 248 0.14 -14.63 7.04
CA LEU A 248 -1.02 -13.99 7.70
C LEU A 248 -0.89 -12.47 7.81
N ILE A 249 0.10 -11.96 8.55
CA ILE A 249 0.17 -10.53 8.89
C ILE A 249 0.41 -9.65 7.65
N THR A 250 1.39 -10.01 6.80
CA THR A 250 1.70 -9.23 5.60
C THR A 250 0.57 -9.30 4.56
N PRO A 251 0.03 -10.49 4.18
CA PRO A 251 -1.14 -10.55 3.31
C PRO A 251 -2.33 -9.78 3.85
N LEU A 252 -2.59 -9.82 5.17
CA LEU A 252 -3.71 -9.08 5.77
C LEU A 252 -3.54 -7.56 5.62
N LEU A 253 -2.36 -7.04 5.95
CA LEU A 253 -1.99 -5.64 5.75
C LEU A 253 -2.16 -5.23 4.28
N GLU A 254 -1.59 -6.00 3.36
CA GLU A 254 -1.60 -5.70 1.94
C GLU A 254 -3.01 -5.76 1.33
N GLU A 255 -3.83 -6.73 1.71
CA GLU A 255 -5.22 -6.77 1.27
C GLU A 255 -6.01 -5.57 1.80
N ILE A 256 -5.83 -5.19 3.07
CA ILE A 256 -6.50 -4.02 3.64
C ILE A 256 -6.12 -2.73 2.90
N VAL A 257 -4.83 -2.51 2.62
CA VAL A 257 -4.34 -1.29 1.96
C VAL A 257 -4.63 -1.29 0.45
N TYR A 258 -4.25 -2.33 -0.27
CA TYR A 258 -4.29 -2.33 -1.74
C TYR A 258 -5.66 -2.72 -2.30
N ARG A 259 -6.43 -3.59 -1.62
CA ARG A 259 -7.75 -4.05 -2.09
C ARG A 259 -8.87 -3.34 -1.34
N GLY A 260 -8.86 -3.41 -0.01
CA GLY A 260 -9.85 -2.79 0.88
C GLY A 260 -9.91 -1.27 0.67
N PHE A 261 -8.78 -0.58 0.74
CA PHE A 261 -8.70 0.86 0.54
C PHE A 261 -8.48 1.26 -0.94
N LEU A 262 -7.32 0.99 -1.53
CA LEU A 262 -6.92 1.57 -2.81
C LEU A 262 -7.82 1.12 -3.97
N LEU A 263 -7.97 -0.18 -4.22
CA LEU A 263 -8.81 -0.69 -5.32
C LEU A 263 -10.27 -0.24 -5.17
N ARG A 264 -10.86 -0.35 -3.96
CA ARG A 264 -12.23 0.15 -3.69
C ARG A 264 -12.35 1.64 -4.00
N SER A 265 -11.35 2.45 -3.65
CA SER A 265 -11.31 3.89 -3.94
C SER A 265 -11.19 4.22 -5.42
N LEU A 266 -10.38 3.45 -6.16
CA LEU A 266 -10.21 3.65 -7.60
C LEU A 266 -11.48 3.21 -8.34
N ALA A 267 -12.08 2.08 -7.96
CA ALA A 267 -13.30 1.54 -8.57
C ALA A 267 -14.54 2.44 -8.41
N SER A 268 -14.56 3.36 -7.42
CA SER A 268 -15.61 4.38 -7.34
C SER A 268 -15.41 5.57 -8.29
N ARG A 269 -14.21 5.74 -8.86
CA ARG A 269 -13.82 6.88 -9.71
C ARG A 269 -13.52 6.51 -11.17
N MET A 270 -13.30 5.23 -11.49
CA MET A 270 -13.01 4.73 -12.83
C MET A 270 -13.55 3.31 -13.03
N ASN A 271 -13.48 2.79 -14.25
CA ASN A 271 -13.92 1.42 -14.54
C ASN A 271 -13.11 0.40 -13.73
N TRP A 272 -13.78 -0.65 -13.24
CA TRP A 272 -13.17 -1.62 -12.34
C TRP A 272 -11.92 -2.31 -12.92
N GLN A 273 -11.86 -2.52 -14.24
CA GLN A 273 -10.67 -3.06 -14.91
C GLN A 273 -9.47 -2.13 -14.77
N GLN A 274 -9.68 -0.82 -14.97
CA GLN A 274 -8.64 0.21 -14.83
C GLN A 274 -8.20 0.33 -13.36
N ALA A 275 -9.14 0.24 -12.44
CA ALA A 275 -8.87 0.23 -11.01
C ALA A 275 -8.00 -0.97 -10.58
N ILE A 276 -8.30 -2.19 -11.07
CA ILE A 276 -7.48 -3.39 -10.83
C ILE A 276 -6.06 -3.21 -11.39
N VAL A 277 -5.93 -2.78 -12.64
CA VAL A 277 -4.60 -2.60 -13.26
C VAL A 277 -3.78 -1.57 -12.48
N LEU A 278 -4.36 -0.42 -12.15
CA LEU A 278 -3.66 0.64 -11.44
C LEU A 278 -3.29 0.24 -9.99
N SER A 279 -4.20 -0.40 -9.23
CA SER A 279 -3.87 -0.90 -7.89
C SER A 279 -2.79 -1.98 -7.93
N SER A 280 -2.79 -2.83 -8.96
CA SER A 280 -1.81 -3.91 -9.14
C SER A 280 -0.43 -3.38 -9.54
N CYS A 281 -0.37 -2.33 -10.35
CA CYS A 281 0.87 -1.61 -10.64
C CYS A 281 1.46 -0.99 -9.36
N ILE A 282 0.63 -0.34 -8.54
CA ILE A 282 1.07 0.29 -7.28
C ILE A 282 1.53 -0.78 -6.26
N PHE A 283 0.79 -1.88 -6.12
CA PHE A 283 1.19 -3.05 -5.31
C PHE A 283 2.54 -3.63 -5.75
N SER A 284 2.74 -3.83 -7.05
CA SER A 284 4.03 -4.31 -7.58
C SER A 284 5.16 -3.31 -7.37
N ALA A 285 4.91 -2.01 -7.52
CA ALA A 285 5.92 -0.97 -7.36
C ALA A 285 6.35 -0.82 -5.90
N ALA A 286 5.42 -0.97 -4.95
CA ALA A 286 5.69 -0.90 -3.50
C ALA A 286 6.78 -1.86 -3.02
N HIS A 287 6.87 -3.04 -3.63
CA HIS A 287 7.86 -4.06 -3.31
C HIS A 287 9.30 -3.70 -3.73
N LEU A 288 9.49 -2.64 -4.54
CA LEU A 288 10.79 -2.19 -5.07
C LEU A 288 11.65 -3.27 -5.76
N SER A 289 11.05 -4.40 -6.13
CA SER A 289 11.74 -5.56 -6.71
C SER A 289 11.57 -5.61 -8.23
N THR A 290 12.61 -5.22 -8.98
CA THR A 290 12.58 -5.25 -10.45
C THR A 290 12.38 -6.66 -10.99
N GLU A 291 13.03 -7.66 -10.40
CA GLU A 291 12.97 -9.06 -10.86
C GLU A 291 11.60 -9.70 -10.67
N ASN A 292 10.91 -9.42 -9.56
CA ASN A 292 9.61 -10.03 -9.25
C ASN A 292 8.41 -9.17 -9.73
N SER A 293 8.65 -7.96 -10.23
CA SER A 293 7.63 -6.95 -10.57
C SER A 293 6.48 -7.51 -11.42
N LEU A 294 6.77 -8.15 -12.56
CA LEU A 294 5.75 -8.70 -13.44
C LEU A 294 4.88 -9.77 -12.76
N GLN A 295 5.49 -10.64 -11.95
CA GLN A 295 4.78 -11.70 -11.24
C GLN A 295 3.94 -11.13 -10.07
N LEU A 296 4.45 -10.11 -9.37
CA LEU A 296 3.71 -9.35 -8.34
C LEU A 296 2.53 -8.60 -8.94
N PHE A 297 2.68 -8.00 -10.12
CA PHE A 297 1.58 -7.37 -10.85
C PHE A 297 0.50 -8.38 -11.24
N ILE A 298 0.87 -9.59 -11.64
CA ILE A 298 -0.07 -10.67 -11.99
C ILE A 298 -0.85 -11.16 -10.77
N ILE A 299 -0.16 -11.44 -9.65
CA ILE A 299 -0.82 -11.71 -8.35
C ILE A 299 -1.74 -10.54 -7.99
N GLY A 300 -1.22 -9.32 -8.14
CA GLY A 300 -1.91 -8.04 -8.14
C GLY A 300 -3.33 -8.14 -8.70
N CYS A 301 -3.38 -8.45 -10.00
CA CYS A 301 -4.59 -8.54 -10.79
C CYS A 301 -5.54 -9.66 -10.34
N VAL A 302 -5.03 -10.86 -10.04
CA VAL A 302 -5.89 -11.99 -9.64
C VAL A 302 -6.58 -11.73 -8.30
N LEU A 303 -5.85 -11.18 -7.32
CA LEU A 303 -6.40 -10.80 -6.02
C LEU A 303 -7.42 -9.66 -6.17
N GLY A 304 -7.13 -8.67 -7.03
CA GLY A 304 -8.07 -7.61 -7.39
C GLY A 304 -9.37 -8.15 -8.02
N CYS A 305 -9.27 -9.08 -8.97
CA CYS A 305 -10.42 -9.76 -9.57
C CYS A 305 -11.23 -10.54 -8.53
N SER A 306 -10.58 -11.27 -7.62
CA SER A 306 -11.23 -12.04 -6.55
C SER A 306 -12.04 -11.13 -5.62
N TYR A 307 -11.48 -9.97 -5.26
CA TYR A 307 -12.19 -8.97 -4.45
C TYR A 307 -13.32 -8.26 -5.21
N CYS A 308 -13.09 -7.87 -6.47
CA CYS A 308 -14.13 -7.27 -7.31
C CYS A 308 -15.33 -8.22 -7.51
N TRP A 309 -15.09 -9.51 -7.74
CA TRP A 309 -16.14 -10.51 -7.96
C TRP A 309 -16.99 -10.78 -6.71
N THR A 310 -16.35 -10.85 -5.54
CA THR A 310 -17.00 -11.27 -4.28
C THR A 310 -17.48 -10.11 -3.40
N GLY A 311 -16.88 -8.93 -3.53
CA GLY A 311 -17.04 -7.81 -2.59
C GLY A 311 -16.42 -8.04 -1.19
N ASN A 312 -15.86 -9.23 -0.93
CA ASN A 312 -15.42 -9.67 0.39
C ASN A 312 -13.89 -9.84 0.44
N LEU A 313 -13.23 -9.08 1.31
CA LEU A 313 -11.77 -9.09 1.43
C LEU A 313 -11.21 -10.44 1.91
N SER A 314 -12.03 -11.26 2.58
CA SER A 314 -11.69 -12.64 2.96
C SER A 314 -11.28 -13.50 1.76
N SER A 315 -11.85 -13.23 0.57
CA SER A 315 -11.56 -14.00 -0.64
C SER A 315 -10.14 -13.76 -1.15
N SER A 316 -9.77 -12.49 -1.35
CA SER A 316 -8.42 -12.16 -1.81
C SER A 316 -7.38 -12.46 -0.71
N PHE A 317 -7.70 -12.22 0.56
CA PHE A 317 -6.85 -12.62 1.69
C PHE A 317 -6.57 -14.12 1.73
N ALA A 318 -7.58 -14.97 1.53
CA ALA A 318 -7.40 -16.42 1.50
C ALA A 318 -6.52 -16.87 0.32
N VAL A 319 -6.75 -16.33 -0.89
CA VAL A 319 -5.93 -16.63 -2.07
C VAL A 319 -4.47 -16.20 -1.87
N HIS A 320 -4.25 -15.00 -1.35
CA HIS A 320 -2.92 -14.44 -1.10
C HIS A 320 -2.17 -15.23 -0.02
N SER A 321 -2.82 -15.49 1.11
CA SER A 321 -2.25 -16.26 2.23
C SER A 321 -1.88 -17.67 1.83
N LEU A 322 -2.74 -18.36 1.05
CA LEU A 322 -2.48 -19.71 0.57
C LEU A 322 -1.37 -19.74 -0.47
N TYR A 323 -1.28 -18.74 -1.35
CA TYR A 323 -0.17 -18.58 -2.28
C TYR A 323 1.16 -18.43 -1.54
N ASN A 324 1.24 -17.51 -0.57
CA ASN A 324 2.45 -17.31 0.22
C ASN A 324 2.81 -18.56 1.04
N ALA A 325 1.83 -19.28 1.59
CA ALA A 325 2.07 -20.54 2.29
C ALA A 325 2.65 -21.63 1.36
N VAL A 326 2.20 -21.73 0.11
CA VAL A 326 2.78 -22.66 -0.88
C VAL A 326 4.21 -22.26 -1.25
N ILE A 327 4.47 -20.99 -1.52
CA ILE A 327 5.83 -20.50 -1.81
C ILE A 327 6.77 -20.73 -0.61
N LEU A 328 6.30 -20.49 0.62
CA LEU A 328 7.08 -20.75 1.83
C LEU A 328 7.36 -22.25 2.00
N MET A 329 6.37 -23.12 1.78
CA MET A 329 6.53 -24.57 1.85
C MET A 329 7.51 -25.10 0.80
N ILE A 330 7.44 -24.61 -0.44
CA ILE A 330 8.43 -24.94 -1.48
C ILE A 330 9.84 -24.53 -1.03
N THR A 331 9.98 -23.32 -0.45
CA THR A 331 11.27 -22.81 0.08
C THR A 331 11.84 -23.67 1.22
N ILE A 332 10.98 -24.29 2.04
CA ILE A 332 11.39 -25.22 3.11
C ILE A 332 11.85 -26.58 2.56
N LEU A 333 11.31 -27.00 1.41
CA LEU A 333 11.57 -28.31 0.80
C LEU A 333 12.72 -28.33 -0.23
N SER A 334 13.10 -27.16 -0.75
CA SER A 334 14.28 -26.93 -1.62
C SER A 334 15.57 -26.78 -0.82
#